data_AF-A0A7S2Z5D4-F1
#
_entry.id   AF-A0A7S2Z5D4-F1
#
_cell.length_a   1.000
_cell.length_b   1.000
_cell.length_c   1.000
_cell.angle_alpha   90.00
_cell.angle_beta   90.00
_cell.angle_gamma   90.00
#
_symmetry.space_group_name_H-M   'P 1'
#
loop_
_entity.id
_entity.type
_entity.pdbx_description
1 polymer ?
#
loop_
_entity_poly.entity_id
_entity_poly.type
_entity_poly.pdbx_seq_one_letter_code
_entity_poly.pdbx_strand_id
1 'polypeptide(L)'
;IRRQVSKALHVEEVKDHLRKVLADVESAIFVEKGFHPRENFRQSLKYLRKELKRQRIGFDEVKGVLVELEAQLIGIVASNFKVEWWPLHVYLVGAMFCFVSSSMAHTFSIISPKANMWWWRIDYVGIAVMITTSFFPVVYYVFLNDLAWRNFYLSTITVLGSVVACISLLEVFQTNDYIKFRAMFFVAFAITAVVPLLHAVMLYLPLKNHHFTNIVLYELVMGFFYLFGAFLYAIQYPESRFPGKFDLFFNSHQVFHVCIVLAAYAHYLAVREAMNWRYAI
;
A
#
# COMPACT_ATOMS: atom_id res chain seq x y z
N ILE A 1 22.52 -5.13 -2.21
CA ILE A 1 21.64 -4.38 -3.13
C ILE A 1 21.54 -5.05 -4.51
N ARG A 2 22.62 -5.12 -5.33
CA ARG A 2 22.60 -5.78 -6.67
C ARG A 2 22.16 -7.26 -6.68
N ARG A 3 22.52 -8.05 -5.66
CA ARG A 3 22.16 -9.48 -5.54
C ARG A 3 20.72 -9.75 -5.07
N GLN A 4 20.06 -8.78 -4.42
CA GLN A 4 18.67 -8.95 -3.93
C GLN A 4 17.64 -8.50 -4.97
N VAL A 5 17.94 -7.45 -5.74
CA VAL A 5 17.14 -7.05 -6.90
C VAL A 5 17.13 -8.14 -7.99
N SER A 6 18.24 -8.88 -8.11
CA SER A 6 18.37 -10.01 -9.05
C SER A 6 17.43 -11.19 -8.76
N LYS A 7 17.01 -11.38 -7.50
CA LYS A 7 16.14 -12.50 -7.10
C LYS A 7 14.65 -12.16 -7.15
N ALA A 8 14.29 -10.88 -7.00
CA ALA A 8 12.88 -10.45 -6.98
C ALA A 8 12.25 -10.34 -8.38
N LEU A 9 13.07 -10.37 -9.45
CA LEU A 9 12.63 -10.10 -10.83
C LEU A 9 12.97 -11.23 -11.81
N HIS A 10 13.32 -12.44 -11.34
CA HIS A 10 13.78 -13.54 -12.21
C HIS A 10 14.83 -13.05 -13.24
N VAL A 11 15.76 -12.20 -12.79
CA VAL A 11 16.69 -11.48 -13.68
C VAL A 11 17.57 -12.43 -14.49
N GLU A 12 17.85 -13.63 -13.98
CA GLU A 12 18.59 -14.66 -14.71
C GLU A 12 17.77 -15.30 -15.85
N GLU A 13 16.46 -15.47 -15.70
CA GLU A 13 15.59 -15.96 -16.78
C GLU A 13 15.39 -14.89 -17.86
N VAL A 14 15.19 -13.64 -17.44
CA VAL A 14 15.12 -12.48 -18.37
C VAL A 14 16.45 -12.31 -19.11
N LYS A 15 17.59 -12.49 -18.43
CA LYS A 15 18.92 -12.49 -19.06
C LYS A 15 19.11 -13.64 -20.04
N ASP A 16 18.68 -14.85 -19.70
CA ASP A 16 18.82 -16.00 -20.59
C ASP A 16 17.91 -15.89 -21.81
N HIS A 17 16.71 -15.33 -21.64
CA HIS A 17 15.82 -15.03 -22.77
C HIS A 17 16.39 -13.90 -23.64
N LEU A 18 16.88 -12.80 -23.05
CA LEU A 18 17.59 -11.73 -23.77
C LEU A 18 18.83 -12.26 -24.50
N ARG A 19 19.60 -13.17 -23.90
CA ARG A 19 20.73 -13.83 -24.55
C ARG A 19 20.29 -14.69 -25.73
N LYS A 20 19.16 -15.38 -25.60
CA LYS A 20 18.62 -16.24 -26.65
C LYS A 20 18.12 -15.40 -27.84
N VAL A 21 17.37 -14.34 -27.55
CA VAL A 21 16.98 -13.32 -28.53
C VAL A 21 18.20 -12.68 -29.19
N LEU A 22 19.19 -12.25 -28.39
CA LEU A 22 20.42 -11.67 -28.91
C LEU A 22 21.17 -12.68 -29.78
N ALA A 23 21.20 -13.97 -29.43
CA ALA A 23 21.80 -15.02 -30.24
C ALA A 23 21.01 -15.32 -31.52
N ASP A 24 19.67 -15.22 -31.50
CA ASP A 24 18.80 -15.38 -32.67
C ASP A 24 18.93 -14.17 -33.62
N VAL A 25 19.01 -12.96 -33.07
CA VAL A 25 19.32 -11.73 -33.82
C VAL A 25 20.77 -11.75 -34.31
N GLU A 26 21.71 -12.25 -33.51
CA GLU A 26 23.13 -12.33 -33.87
C GLU A 26 23.35 -13.38 -34.97
N SER A 27 22.62 -14.50 -34.94
CA SER A 27 22.66 -15.52 -35.99
C SER A 27 21.89 -15.12 -37.25
N ALA A 28 20.82 -14.33 -37.15
CA ALA A 28 20.10 -13.78 -38.30
C ALA A 28 20.88 -12.64 -39.00
N ILE A 29 21.57 -11.80 -38.23
CA ILE A 29 22.28 -10.61 -38.75
C ILE A 29 23.75 -10.92 -39.08
N PHE A 30 24.46 -11.77 -38.34
CA PHE A 30 25.91 -11.96 -38.46
C PHE A 30 26.28 -13.36 -38.95
N VAL A 31 25.88 -13.70 -40.18
CA VAL A 31 26.23 -15.00 -40.83
C VAL A 31 27.66 -15.01 -41.41
N GLU A 32 28.38 -13.89 -41.46
CA GLU A 32 29.75 -13.89 -41.99
C GLU A 32 30.81 -14.03 -40.90
N LYS A 33 31.52 -15.17 -40.95
CA LYS A 33 32.71 -15.46 -40.15
C LYS A 33 33.71 -14.30 -40.20
N GLY A 34 33.86 -13.57 -39.09
CA GLY A 34 35.02 -12.69 -38.86
C GLY A 34 34.77 -11.29 -38.28
N PHE A 35 33.54 -10.88 -37.96
CA PHE A 35 33.29 -9.54 -37.40
C PHE A 35 33.05 -9.59 -35.88
N HIS A 36 33.99 -9.07 -35.09
CA HIS A 36 33.81 -8.85 -33.65
C HIS A 36 33.38 -7.40 -33.39
N PRO A 37 32.16 -7.14 -32.86
CA PRO A 37 31.69 -5.80 -32.53
C PRO A 37 32.29 -5.35 -31.19
N ARG A 38 33.60 -5.19 -31.16
CA ARG A 38 34.35 -4.44 -30.13
C ARG A 38 35.12 -3.42 -30.97
N GLU A 39 34.74 -2.15 -31.11
CA GLU A 39 34.82 -1.12 -30.07
C GLU A 39 34.12 0.20 -30.47
N ASN A 40 33.29 0.24 -31.52
CA ASN A 40 32.79 1.52 -32.04
C ASN A 40 31.33 1.45 -32.51
N PHE A 41 30.41 2.06 -31.75
CA PHE A 41 28.96 2.09 -32.02
C PHE A 41 28.64 2.55 -33.45
N ARG A 42 29.43 3.50 -33.98
CA ARG A 42 29.30 4.04 -35.34
C ARG A 42 29.67 3.03 -36.43
N GLN A 43 30.60 2.12 -36.16
CA GLN A 43 30.97 1.03 -37.07
C GLN A 43 29.94 -0.09 -37.03
N SER A 44 29.42 -0.44 -35.85
CA SER A 44 28.32 -1.41 -35.71
C SER A 44 27.07 -0.97 -36.47
N LEU A 45 26.70 0.32 -36.37
CA LEU A 45 25.58 0.91 -37.12
C LEU A 45 25.80 0.88 -38.65
N LYS A 46 27.02 1.19 -39.11
CA LYS A 46 27.35 1.13 -40.55
C LYS A 46 27.30 -0.29 -41.09
N TYR A 47 27.78 -1.26 -40.31
CA TYR A 47 27.73 -2.68 -40.65
C TYR A 47 26.29 -3.17 -40.70
N LEU A 48 25.49 -2.94 -39.65
CA LEU A 48 24.07 -3.30 -39.60
C LEU A 48 23.30 -2.73 -40.79
N ARG A 49 23.52 -1.46 -41.15
CA ARG A 49 22.87 -0.83 -42.30
C ARG A 49 23.28 -1.47 -43.63
N LYS A 50 24.53 -1.90 -43.76
CA LYS A 50 25.03 -2.60 -44.95
C LYS A 50 24.42 -4.01 -45.06
N GLU A 51 24.31 -4.69 -43.93
CA GLU A 51 23.78 -6.05 -43.84
C GLU A 51 22.28 -6.12 -44.07
N LEU A 52 21.51 -5.23 -43.45
CA LEU A 52 20.07 -5.08 -43.70
C LEU A 52 19.79 -4.83 -45.19
N LYS A 53 20.62 -4.01 -45.84
CA LYS A 53 20.54 -3.76 -47.29
C LYS A 53 20.93 -4.99 -48.12
N ARG A 54 21.91 -5.79 -47.68
CA ARG A 54 22.33 -7.05 -48.33
C ARG A 54 21.23 -8.09 -48.31
N GLN A 55 20.55 -8.24 -47.17
CA GLN A 55 19.48 -9.21 -47.00
C GLN A 55 18.10 -8.71 -47.46
N ARG A 56 18.01 -7.48 -47.98
CA ARG A 56 16.75 -6.81 -48.39
C ARG A 56 15.73 -6.68 -47.25
N ILE A 57 16.18 -6.65 -46.00
CA ILE A 57 15.33 -6.48 -44.82
C ILE A 57 14.99 -4.99 -44.68
N GLY A 58 13.70 -4.68 -44.62
CA GLY A 58 13.20 -3.31 -44.49
C GLY A 58 13.36 -2.76 -43.08
N PHE A 59 13.45 -1.43 -42.94
CA PHE A 59 13.45 -0.79 -41.61
C PHE A 59 12.17 -1.08 -40.81
N ASP A 60 11.04 -1.27 -41.50
CA ASP A 60 9.75 -1.59 -40.90
C ASP A 60 9.74 -3.01 -40.32
N GLU A 61 10.45 -3.95 -40.93
CA GLU A 61 10.58 -5.34 -40.47
C GLU A 61 11.42 -5.39 -39.18
N VAL A 62 12.54 -4.68 -39.14
CA VAL A 62 13.36 -4.53 -37.92
C VAL A 62 12.58 -3.86 -36.79
N LYS A 63 11.80 -2.82 -37.12
CA LYS A 63 10.94 -2.14 -36.15
C LYS A 63 9.84 -3.09 -35.62
N GLY A 64 9.26 -3.91 -36.49
CA GLY A 64 8.28 -4.94 -36.10
C GLY A 64 8.86 -5.93 -35.10
N VAL A 65 10.04 -6.48 -35.38
CA VAL A 65 10.74 -7.41 -34.48
C VAL A 65 11.09 -6.77 -33.13
N LEU A 66 11.50 -5.49 -33.12
CA LEU A 66 11.78 -4.77 -31.87
C LEU A 66 10.52 -4.56 -31.02
N VAL A 67 9.39 -4.24 -31.64
CA VAL A 67 8.10 -4.09 -30.95
C VAL A 67 7.60 -5.44 -30.43
N GLU A 68 7.76 -6.50 -31.19
CA GLU A 68 7.40 -7.86 -30.76
C GLU A 68 8.28 -8.31 -29.58
N LEU A 69 9.57 -8.00 -29.61
CA LEU A 69 10.48 -8.26 -28.51
C LEU A 69 10.15 -7.46 -27.24
N GLU A 70 9.81 -6.19 -27.39
CA GLU A 70 9.33 -5.36 -26.28
C GLU A 70 8.07 -5.98 -25.66
N ALA A 71 7.11 -6.42 -26.49
CA ALA A 71 5.89 -7.07 -26.03
C ALA A 71 6.15 -8.41 -25.33
N GLN A 72 7.05 -9.24 -25.87
CA GLN A 72 7.45 -10.52 -25.26
C GLN A 72 8.16 -10.29 -23.90
N LEU A 73 9.05 -9.30 -23.84
CA LEU A 73 9.76 -8.95 -22.61
C LEU A 73 8.78 -8.45 -21.53
N ILE A 74 7.83 -7.58 -21.91
CA ILE A 74 6.76 -7.11 -21.02
C ILE A 74 5.94 -8.31 -20.53
N GLY A 75 5.56 -9.24 -21.42
CA GLY A 75 4.81 -10.44 -21.07
C GLY A 75 5.55 -11.36 -20.09
N ILE A 76 6.84 -11.59 -20.30
CA ILE A 76 7.69 -12.40 -19.39
C ILE A 76 7.83 -11.71 -18.03
N VAL A 77 8.07 -10.39 -18.01
CA VAL A 77 8.19 -9.63 -16.76
C VAL A 77 6.86 -9.62 -16.00
N ALA A 78 5.74 -9.39 -16.67
CA ALA A 78 4.40 -9.42 -16.08
C ALA A 78 4.06 -10.80 -15.51
N SER A 79 4.34 -11.88 -16.26
CA SER A 79 4.08 -13.27 -15.82
C SER A 79 4.88 -13.69 -14.58
N ASN A 80 6.02 -13.03 -14.34
CA ASN A 80 6.89 -13.28 -13.19
C ASN A 80 6.71 -12.27 -12.05
N PHE A 81 5.94 -11.20 -12.25
CA PHE A 81 5.68 -10.20 -11.24
C PHE A 81 4.58 -10.67 -10.28
N LYS A 82 4.99 -11.26 -9.14
CA LYS A 82 4.04 -11.66 -8.10
C LYS A 82 3.79 -10.51 -7.14
N VAL A 83 2.54 -10.02 -7.13
CA VAL A 83 2.07 -9.09 -6.10
C VAL A 83 2.09 -9.80 -4.74
N GLU A 84 2.83 -9.25 -3.79
CA GLU A 84 3.01 -9.85 -2.47
C GLU A 84 1.81 -9.61 -1.57
N TRP A 85 1.38 -10.64 -0.81
CA TRP A 85 0.19 -10.56 0.05
C TRP A 85 0.49 -10.11 1.48
N TRP A 86 1.75 -10.09 1.90
CA TRP A 86 2.12 -9.74 3.27
C TRP A 86 1.57 -8.38 3.74
N PRO A 87 1.44 -7.32 2.90
CA PRO A 87 0.90 -6.05 3.35
C PRO A 87 -0.55 -6.17 3.83
N LEU A 88 -1.37 -6.97 3.14
CA LEU A 88 -2.74 -7.25 3.55
C LEU A 88 -2.77 -7.98 4.90
N HIS A 89 -1.88 -8.96 5.11
CA HIS A 89 -1.81 -9.70 6.37
C HIS A 89 -1.43 -8.79 7.54
N VAL A 90 -0.50 -7.85 7.33
CA VAL A 90 -0.12 -6.85 8.35
C VAL A 90 -1.34 -6.03 8.78
N TYR A 91 -2.13 -5.53 7.82
CA TYR A 91 -3.37 -4.83 8.12
C TYR A 91 -4.36 -5.71 8.88
N LEU A 92 -4.64 -6.92 8.41
CA LEU A 92 -5.60 -7.82 9.04
C LEU A 92 -5.22 -8.16 10.49
N VAL A 93 -3.94 -8.45 10.74
CA VAL A 93 -3.44 -8.72 12.10
C VAL A 93 -3.59 -7.49 12.99
N GLY A 94 -3.26 -6.29 12.49
CA GLY A 94 -3.43 -5.06 13.26
C GLY A 94 -4.90 -4.72 13.56
N ALA A 95 -5.80 -4.91 12.59
CA ALA A 95 -7.23 -4.74 12.78
C ALA A 95 -7.80 -5.75 13.79
N MET A 96 -7.43 -7.03 13.68
CA MET A 96 -7.81 -8.05 14.67
C MET A 96 -7.31 -7.70 16.06
N PHE A 97 -6.05 -7.27 16.20
CA PHE A 97 -5.49 -6.84 17.47
C PHE A 97 -6.30 -5.69 18.08
N CYS A 98 -6.66 -4.68 17.29
CA CYS A 98 -7.50 -3.55 17.73
C CYS A 98 -8.88 -4.00 18.22
N PHE A 99 -9.58 -4.84 17.45
CA PHE A 99 -10.92 -5.29 17.84
C PHE A 99 -10.91 -6.21 19.05
N VAL A 100 -9.92 -7.10 19.15
CA VAL A 100 -9.76 -7.99 20.30
C VAL A 100 -9.39 -7.17 21.54
N SER A 101 -8.42 -6.27 21.46
CA SER A 101 -8.02 -5.43 22.61
C SER A 101 -9.19 -4.57 23.13
N SER A 102 -9.95 -3.95 22.22
CA SER A 102 -11.19 -3.22 22.56
C SER A 102 -12.21 -4.11 23.27
N SER A 103 -12.50 -5.28 22.70
CA SER A 103 -13.46 -6.23 23.29
C SER A 103 -13.01 -6.70 24.68
N MET A 104 -11.72 -7.00 24.84
CA MET A 104 -11.13 -7.37 26.11
C MET A 104 -11.20 -6.24 27.13
N ALA A 105 -10.96 -4.99 26.71
CA ALA A 105 -11.07 -3.85 27.61
C ALA A 105 -12.49 -3.62 28.12
N HIS A 106 -13.47 -3.69 27.24
CA HIS A 106 -14.87 -3.57 27.64
C HIS A 106 -15.34 -4.73 28.53
N THR A 107 -14.77 -5.93 28.38
CA THR A 107 -15.16 -7.11 29.15
C THR A 107 -14.45 -7.21 30.51
N PHE A 108 -13.14 -6.96 30.53
CA PHE A 108 -12.27 -7.28 31.66
C PHE A 108 -11.82 -6.08 32.49
N SER A 109 -12.11 -4.85 32.05
CA SER A 109 -11.74 -3.62 32.80
C SER A 109 -12.44 -3.49 34.15
N ILE A 110 -13.53 -4.23 34.39
CA ILE A 110 -14.28 -4.20 35.66
C ILE A 110 -13.68 -5.11 36.75
N ILE A 111 -12.75 -6.01 36.40
CA ILE A 111 -12.26 -7.05 37.32
C ILE A 111 -11.49 -6.46 38.50
N SER A 112 -10.65 -5.44 38.26
CA SER A 112 -9.86 -4.78 39.30
C SER A 112 -9.34 -3.43 38.80
N PRO A 113 -8.89 -2.53 39.70
CA PRO A 113 -8.25 -1.26 39.29
C PRO A 113 -7.04 -1.47 38.37
N LYS A 114 -6.24 -2.53 38.62
CA LYS A 114 -5.10 -2.89 37.77
C LYS A 114 -5.55 -3.36 36.39
N ALA A 115 -6.60 -4.20 36.32
CA ALA A 115 -7.15 -4.67 35.05
C ALA A 115 -7.74 -3.50 34.25
N ASN A 116 -8.48 -2.61 34.90
CA ASN A 116 -9.01 -1.38 34.29
C ASN A 116 -7.90 -0.57 33.62
N MET A 117 -6.84 -0.28 34.38
CA MET A 117 -5.70 0.51 33.93
C MET A 117 -5.00 -0.12 32.70
N TRP A 118 -4.70 -1.41 32.73
CA TRP A 118 -3.97 -2.07 31.66
C TRP A 118 -4.82 -2.25 30.40
N TRP A 119 -6.07 -2.65 30.55
CA TRP A 119 -6.90 -2.94 29.38
C TRP A 119 -7.24 -1.70 28.58
N TRP A 120 -7.54 -0.57 29.22
CA TRP A 120 -7.76 0.70 28.50
C TRP A 120 -6.49 1.18 27.78
N ARG A 121 -5.31 0.99 28.36
CA ARG A 121 -4.04 1.28 27.67
C ARG A 121 -3.84 0.41 26.44
N ILE A 122 -4.11 -0.90 26.55
CA ILE A 122 -3.98 -1.85 25.43
C ILE A 122 -4.99 -1.53 24.33
N ASP A 123 -6.22 -1.12 24.67
CA ASP A 123 -7.23 -0.67 23.71
C ASP A 123 -6.73 0.53 22.89
N TYR A 124 -6.17 1.56 23.54
CA TYR A 124 -5.58 2.70 22.84
C TYR A 124 -4.37 2.33 21.98
N VAL A 125 -3.53 1.38 22.43
CA VAL A 125 -2.47 0.80 21.59
C VAL A 125 -3.07 0.08 20.37
N GLY A 126 -4.21 -0.60 20.54
CA GLY A 126 -4.98 -1.21 19.47
C GLY A 126 -5.31 -0.21 18.35
N ILE A 127 -5.83 0.96 18.70
CA ILE A 127 -6.13 2.04 17.74
C ILE A 127 -4.85 2.48 16.99
N ALA A 128 -3.75 2.69 17.72
CA ALA A 128 -2.47 3.07 17.12
C ALA A 128 -1.96 2.03 16.12
N VAL A 129 -2.03 0.74 16.50
CA VAL A 129 -1.62 -0.39 15.65
C VAL A 129 -2.51 -0.50 14.41
N MET A 130 -3.84 -0.37 14.55
CA MET A 130 -4.76 -0.42 13.41
C MET A 130 -4.46 0.67 12.38
N ILE A 131 -4.32 1.92 12.83
CA ILE A 131 -3.98 3.04 11.95
C ILE A 131 -2.61 2.82 11.28
N THR A 132 -1.62 2.33 12.03
CA THR A 132 -0.28 2.12 11.48
C THR A 132 -0.28 1.03 10.41
N THR A 133 -0.94 -0.09 10.70
CA THR A 133 -0.94 -1.27 9.83
C THR A 133 -1.83 -1.10 8.60
N SER A 134 -2.86 -0.25 8.64
CA SER A 134 -3.69 0.07 7.47
C SER A 134 -2.91 0.81 6.36
N PHE A 135 -1.86 1.55 6.70
CA PHE A 135 -1.02 2.20 5.68
C PHE A 135 -0.26 1.19 4.83
N PHE A 136 0.12 0.04 5.40
CA PHE A 136 0.98 -0.92 4.73
C PHE A 136 0.46 -1.36 3.37
N PRO A 137 -0.75 -1.93 3.23
CA PRO A 137 -1.23 -2.38 1.93
C PRO A 137 -1.44 -1.25 0.94
N VAL A 138 -2.13 -0.16 1.32
CA VAL A 138 -2.44 0.92 0.38
C VAL A 138 -1.18 1.61 -0.12
N VAL A 139 -0.26 1.98 0.79
CA VAL A 139 1.02 2.61 0.40
C VAL A 139 1.87 1.65 -0.40
N TYR A 140 1.96 0.38 0.00
CA TYR A 140 2.78 -0.61 -0.71
C TYR A 140 2.30 -0.80 -2.15
N TYR A 141 1.00 -1.02 -2.35
CA TYR A 141 0.46 -1.25 -3.68
C TYR A 141 0.40 0.02 -4.51
N VAL A 142 0.04 1.18 -3.94
CA VAL A 142 -0.04 2.43 -4.72
C VAL A 142 1.35 2.90 -5.15
N PHE A 143 2.35 2.85 -4.27
CA PHE A 143 3.73 3.27 -4.58
C PHE A 143 4.65 2.08 -4.92
N LEU A 144 4.09 1.00 -5.47
CA LEU A 144 4.84 -0.24 -5.74
C LEU A 144 6.07 0.00 -6.63
N ASN A 145 5.93 0.90 -7.61
CA ASN A 145 6.99 1.27 -8.55
C ASN A 145 7.90 2.40 -8.03
N ASP A 146 7.47 3.11 -6.99
CA ASP A 146 8.15 4.28 -6.42
C ASP A 146 8.74 3.95 -5.04
N LEU A 147 9.78 3.09 -5.05
CA LEU A 147 10.37 2.50 -3.84
C LEU A 147 10.80 3.52 -2.78
N ALA A 148 11.29 4.69 -3.20
CA ALA A 148 11.71 5.76 -2.29
C ALA A 148 10.51 6.29 -1.48
N TRP A 149 9.42 6.66 -2.17
CA TRP A 149 8.20 7.16 -1.55
C TRP A 149 7.50 6.10 -0.71
N ARG A 150 7.41 4.87 -1.23
CA ARG A 150 6.88 3.73 -0.48
C ARG A 150 7.59 3.54 0.85
N ASN A 151 8.92 3.43 0.82
CA ASN A 151 9.70 3.19 2.03
C ASN A 151 9.67 4.40 2.97
N PHE A 152 9.66 5.62 2.44
CA PHE A 152 9.51 6.84 3.24
C PHE A 152 8.21 6.81 4.04
N TYR A 153 7.06 6.66 3.37
CA TYR A 153 5.77 6.65 4.05
C TYR A 153 5.61 5.49 5.03
N LEU A 154 6.03 4.28 4.66
CA LEU A 154 5.97 3.12 5.56
C LEU A 154 6.87 3.27 6.79
N SER A 155 8.07 3.83 6.63
CA SER A 155 8.98 4.07 7.75
C SER A 155 8.42 5.16 8.66
N THR A 156 7.93 6.27 8.09
CA THR A 156 7.34 7.38 8.83
C THR A 156 6.14 6.92 9.66
N ILE A 157 5.18 6.20 9.06
CA ILE A 157 4.00 5.76 9.80
C ILE A 157 4.35 4.74 10.88
N THR A 158 5.34 3.87 10.65
CA THR A 158 5.81 2.91 11.66
C THR A 158 6.43 3.62 12.86
N VAL A 159 7.25 4.66 12.63
CA VAL A 159 7.84 5.46 13.71
C VAL A 159 6.77 6.23 14.47
N LEU A 160 5.88 6.94 13.76
CA LEU A 160 4.80 7.70 14.38
C LEU A 160 3.86 6.79 15.17
N GLY A 161 3.48 5.65 14.60
CA GLY A 161 2.66 4.64 15.24
C GLY A 161 3.27 4.07 16.52
N SER A 162 4.58 3.81 16.49
CA SER A 162 5.32 3.39 17.68
C SER A 162 5.30 4.45 18.78
N VAL A 163 5.50 5.73 18.41
CA VAL A 163 5.43 6.85 19.36
C VAL A 163 4.03 6.99 19.95
N VAL A 164 2.98 6.92 19.13
CA VAL A 164 1.56 6.99 19.56
C VAL A 164 1.23 5.82 20.49
N ALA A 165 1.69 4.60 20.17
CA ALA A 165 1.50 3.43 21.03
C ALA A 165 2.20 3.61 22.39
N CYS A 166 3.45 4.09 22.42
CA CYS A 166 4.17 4.38 23.66
C CYS A 166 3.47 5.45 24.50
N ILE A 167 2.99 6.53 23.89
CA ILE A 167 2.22 7.58 24.58
C ILE A 167 0.93 7.01 25.16
N SER A 168 0.26 6.10 24.45
CA SER A 168 -0.97 5.45 24.90
C SER A 168 -0.79 4.59 26.14
N LEU A 169 0.44 4.12 26.41
CA LEU A 169 0.78 3.35 27.62
C LEU A 169 1.02 4.23 28.86
N LEU A 170 1.14 5.55 28.71
CA LEU A 170 1.37 6.48 29.82
C LEU A 170 0.14 6.61 30.71
N GLU A 171 0.36 6.67 32.02
CA GLU A 171 -0.74 6.74 33.00
C GLU A 171 -1.53 8.05 32.87
N VAL A 172 -0.82 9.16 32.66
CA VAL A 172 -1.43 10.50 32.50
C VAL A 172 -2.39 10.56 31.32
N PHE A 173 -2.15 9.76 30.28
CA PHE A 173 -2.99 9.74 29.08
C PHE A 173 -4.36 9.08 29.33
N GLN A 174 -4.49 8.35 30.43
CA GLN A 174 -5.72 7.64 30.83
C GLN A 174 -6.66 8.49 31.69
N THR A 175 -6.23 9.66 32.16
CA THR A 175 -7.07 10.49 33.03
C THR A 175 -8.21 11.14 32.23
N ASN A 176 -9.33 11.40 32.92
CA ASN A 176 -10.54 11.95 32.28
C ASN A 176 -10.31 13.35 31.67
N ASP A 177 -9.38 14.13 32.23
CA ASP A 177 -9.04 15.46 31.74
C ASP A 177 -8.48 15.44 30.30
N TYR A 178 -7.95 14.29 29.86
CA TYR A 178 -7.34 14.11 28.56
C TYR A 178 -8.27 13.47 27.52
N ILE A 179 -9.56 13.25 27.80
CA ILE A 179 -10.47 12.60 26.84
C ILE A 179 -10.53 13.31 25.48
N LYS A 180 -10.65 14.65 25.49
CA LYS A 180 -10.67 15.46 24.26
C LYS A 180 -9.31 15.46 23.58
N PHE A 181 -8.23 15.59 24.36
CA PHE A 181 -6.88 15.56 23.84
C PHE A 181 -6.58 14.23 23.13
N ARG A 182 -6.96 13.10 23.75
CA ARG A 182 -6.78 11.77 23.21
C ARG A 182 -7.55 11.54 21.91
N ALA A 183 -8.82 11.96 21.85
CA ALA A 183 -9.59 11.91 20.61
C ALA A 183 -8.90 12.72 19.50
N MET A 184 -8.50 13.96 19.79
CA MET A 184 -7.79 14.81 18.83
C MET A 184 -6.42 14.24 18.43
N PHE A 185 -5.72 13.59 19.35
CA PHE A 185 -4.42 12.97 19.12
C PHE A 185 -4.52 11.82 18.11
N PHE A 186 -5.48 10.91 18.28
CA PHE A 186 -5.72 9.83 17.32
C PHE A 186 -6.25 10.35 15.98
N VAL A 187 -7.12 11.35 15.97
CA VAL A 187 -7.58 12.00 14.72
C VAL A 187 -6.41 12.65 13.98
N ALA A 188 -5.53 13.38 14.68
CA ALA A 188 -4.34 13.98 14.10
C ALA A 188 -3.39 12.91 13.53
N PHE A 189 -3.21 11.79 14.25
CA PHE A 189 -2.43 10.66 13.76
C PHE A 189 -3.04 10.05 12.49
N ALA A 190 -4.34 9.81 12.46
CA ALA A 190 -5.04 9.26 11.29
C ALA A 190 -4.99 10.21 10.08
N ILE A 191 -5.13 11.53 10.29
CA ILE A 191 -5.09 12.54 9.23
C ILE A 191 -3.75 12.57 8.49
N THR A 192 -2.67 12.03 9.07
CA THR A 192 -1.39 11.88 8.35
C THR A 192 -1.54 11.05 7.06
N ALA A 193 -2.58 10.22 6.93
CA ALA A 193 -2.92 9.45 5.73
C ALA A 193 -3.26 10.34 4.52
N VAL A 194 -3.70 11.59 4.76
CA VAL A 194 -4.02 12.55 3.70
C VAL A 194 -2.79 12.86 2.84
N VAL A 195 -1.59 12.89 3.44
CA VAL A 195 -0.34 13.23 2.71
C VAL A 195 -0.02 12.20 1.61
N PRO A 196 0.13 10.89 1.88
CA PRO A 196 0.36 9.91 0.82
C PRO A 196 -0.84 9.80 -0.14
N LEU A 197 -2.08 9.98 0.33
CA LEU A 197 -3.25 9.96 -0.54
C LEU A 197 -3.24 11.11 -1.57
N LEU A 198 -2.97 12.35 -1.13
CA LEU A 198 -2.86 13.50 -2.03
C LEU A 198 -1.71 13.33 -3.02
N HIS A 199 -0.57 12.82 -2.57
CA HIS A 199 0.56 12.52 -3.46
C HIS A 199 0.18 11.48 -4.50
N ALA A 200 -0.47 10.38 -4.10
CA ALA A 200 -0.97 9.36 -5.02
C ALA A 200 -1.97 9.93 -6.03
N VAL A 201 -2.90 10.80 -5.58
CA VAL A 201 -3.88 11.46 -6.45
C VAL A 201 -3.19 12.32 -7.51
N MET A 202 -2.16 13.09 -7.13
CA MET A 202 -1.40 13.90 -8.09
C MET A 202 -0.69 13.05 -9.15
N LEU A 203 -0.22 11.85 -8.78
CA LEU A 203 0.47 10.95 -9.70
C LEU A 203 -0.49 10.20 -10.64
N TYR A 204 -1.57 9.64 -10.09
CA TYR A 204 -2.33 8.60 -10.78
C TYR A 204 -3.74 9.01 -11.21
N LEU A 205 -4.33 10.09 -10.63
CA LEU A 205 -5.65 10.56 -11.06
C LEU A 205 -5.69 11.02 -12.54
N PRO A 206 -4.66 11.72 -13.07
CA PRO A 206 -4.63 12.09 -14.50
C PRO A 206 -4.67 10.90 -15.46
N LEU A 207 -4.26 9.71 -15.00
CA LEU A 207 -4.24 8.49 -15.81
C LEU A 207 -5.63 7.86 -15.98
N LYS A 208 -6.67 8.39 -15.29
CA LYS A 208 -8.06 7.93 -15.36
C LYS A 208 -8.22 6.41 -15.15
N ASN A 209 -7.38 5.82 -14.29
CA ASN A 209 -7.45 4.41 -13.97
C ASN A 209 -8.66 4.12 -13.05
N HIS A 210 -9.53 3.19 -13.46
CA HIS A 210 -10.75 2.87 -12.71
C HIS A 210 -10.46 2.28 -11.32
N HIS A 211 -9.49 1.36 -11.20
CA HIS A 211 -9.12 0.81 -9.90
C HIS A 211 -8.59 1.89 -8.97
N PHE A 212 -7.70 2.76 -9.45
CA PHE A 212 -7.18 3.86 -8.63
C PHE A 212 -8.29 4.80 -8.14
N THR A 213 -9.25 5.11 -9.00
CA THR A 213 -10.42 5.91 -8.63
C THR A 213 -11.24 5.25 -7.52
N ASN A 214 -11.45 3.93 -7.61
CA ASN A 214 -12.16 3.17 -6.57
C ASN A 214 -11.37 3.10 -5.25
N ILE A 215 -10.04 2.94 -5.30
CA ILE A 215 -9.17 3.01 -4.11
C ILE A 215 -9.41 4.33 -3.37
N VAL A 216 -9.33 5.46 -4.08
CA VAL A 216 -9.56 6.79 -3.50
C VAL A 216 -10.97 6.92 -2.93
N LEU A 217 -11.99 6.43 -3.64
CA LEU A 217 -13.38 6.47 -3.15
C LEU A 217 -13.54 5.69 -1.84
N TYR A 218 -13.01 4.47 -1.77
CA TYR A 218 -13.09 3.65 -0.55
C TYR A 218 -12.30 4.26 0.62
N GLU A 219 -11.14 4.88 0.36
CA GLU A 219 -10.39 5.64 1.37
C GLU A 219 -11.17 6.87 1.88
N LEU A 220 -11.91 7.57 1.01
CA LEU A 220 -12.78 8.67 1.42
C LEU A 220 -13.96 8.19 2.27
N VAL A 221 -14.56 7.06 1.91
CA VAL A 221 -15.62 6.41 2.70
C VAL A 221 -15.10 5.97 4.07
N MET A 222 -13.90 5.38 4.13
CA MET A 222 -13.22 5.05 5.38
C MET A 222 -13.01 6.32 6.23
N GLY A 223 -12.46 7.39 5.63
CA GLY A 223 -12.22 8.66 6.30
C GLY A 223 -13.50 9.29 6.85
N PHE A 224 -14.60 9.21 6.11
CA PHE A 224 -15.92 9.65 6.57
C PHE A 224 -16.36 8.90 7.84
N PHE A 225 -16.34 7.56 7.84
CA PHE A 225 -16.76 6.80 9.00
C PHE A 225 -15.88 7.03 10.23
N TYR A 226 -14.55 7.15 10.05
CA TYR A 226 -13.65 7.50 11.14
C TYR A 226 -13.98 8.86 11.76
N LEU A 227 -14.10 9.90 10.93
CA LEU A 227 -14.36 11.27 11.40
C LEU A 227 -15.76 11.41 12.00
N PHE A 228 -16.75 10.80 11.36
CA PHE A 228 -18.14 10.83 11.84
C PHE A 228 -18.29 10.10 13.18
N GLY A 229 -17.72 8.91 13.31
CA GLY A 229 -17.71 8.17 14.58
C GLY A 229 -16.99 8.95 15.67
N ALA A 230 -15.78 9.45 15.41
CA ALA A 230 -15.00 10.22 16.37
C ALA A 230 -15.73 11.51 16.79
N PHE A 231 -16.40 12.18 15.86
CA PHE A 231 -17.24 13.34 16.13
C PHE A 231 -18.36 13.00 17.11
N LEU A 232 -19.17 11.96 16.82
CA LEU A 232 -20.27 11.55 17.69
C LEU A 232 -19.78 11.17 19.10
N TYR A 233 -18.68 10.42 19.18
CA TYR A 233 -18.02 10.06 20.44
C TYR A 233 -17.59 11.29 21.24
N ALA A 234 -16.97 12.28 20.58
CA ALA A 234 -16.47 13.48 21.24
C ALA A 234 -17.59 14.38 21.80
N ILE A 235 -18.74 14.45 21.12
CA ILE A 235 -19.90 15.23 21.58
C ILE A 235 -20.89 14.41 22.42
N GLN A 236 -20.63 13.11 22.61
CA GLN A 236 -21.47 12.16 23.33
C GLN A 236 -22.93 12.18 22.85
N TYR A 237 -23.15 12.28 21.53
CA TYR A 237 -24.50 12.30 20.96
C TYR A 237 -24.92 10.88 20.56
N PRO A 238 -26.15 10.43 20.88
CA PRO A 238 -27.30 11.23 21.34
C PRO A 238 -27.48 11.37 22.87
N GLU A 239 -26.72 10.66 23.70
CA GLU A 239 -26.93 10.59 25.15
C GLU A 239 -26.79 11.94 25.87
N SER A 240 -25.96 12.84 25.36
CA SER A 240 -25.82 14.21 25.88
C SER A 240 -27.07 15.05 25.70
N ARG A 241 -27.87 14.78 24.66
CA ARG A 241 -29.12 15.51 24.37
C ARG A 241 -30.35 14.86 25.02
N PHE A 242 -30.30 13.55 25.23
CA PHE A 242 -31.41 12.75 25.77
C PHE A 242 -30.93 11.81 26.89
N PRO A 243 -30.60 12.36 28.08
CA PRO A 243 -30.11 11.56 29.20
C PRO A 243 -31.10 10.45 29.59
N GLY A 244 -30.60 9.25 29.89
CA GLY A 244 -31.38 8.09 30.31
C GLY A 244 -32.07 7.31 29.18
N LYS A 245 -32.04 7.79 27.92
CA LYS A 245 -32.69 7.10 26.78
C LYS A 245 -31.77 6.15 26.02
N PHE A 246 -30.47 6.36 26.10
CA PHE A 246 -29.46 5.66 25.29
C PHE A 246 -28.46 4.86 26.15
N ASP A 247 -28.82 4.56 27.39
CA ASP A 247 -27.92 3.93 28.37
C ASP A 247 -27.51 2.50 27.96
N LEU A 248 -28.42 1.76 27.31
CA LEU A 248 -28.17 0.38 26.86
C LEU A 248 -27.79 0.27 25.39
N PHE A 249 -28.48 1.02 24.51
CA PHE A 249 -28.34 0.91 23.06
C PHE A 249 -28.18 2.29 22.41
N PHE A 250 -27.39 2.33 21.34
CA PHE A 250 -27.17 3.49 20.47
C PHE A 250 -26.54 4.71 21.15
N ASN A 251 -25.87 4.55 22.28
CA ASN A 251 -24.97 5.61 22.77
C ASN A 251 -23.83 5.86 21.78
N SER A 252 -23.21 7.03 21.89
CA SER A 252 -22.13 7.47 21.01
C SER A 252 -20.98 6.48 20.91
N HIS A 253 -20.63 5.79 22.01
CA HIS A 253 -19.53 4.82 22.04
C HIS A 253 -19.84 3.55 21.24
N GLN A 254 -21.07 3.06 21.31
CA GLN A 254 -21.52 1.94 20.47
C GLN A 254 -21.56 2.32 19.00
N VAL A 255 -22.09 3.51 18.67
CA VAL A 255 -22.13 4.01 17.29
C VAL A 255 -20.71 4.22 16.75
N PHE A 256 -19.79 4.71 17.59
CA PHE A 256 -18.38 4.83 17.27
C PHE A 256 -17.79 3.48 16.86
N HIS A 257 -17.94 2.42 17.68
CA HIS A 257 -17.45 1.08 17.33
C HIS A 257 -18.00 0.56 16.00
N VAL A 258 -19.30 0.75 15.73
CA VAL A 258 -19.89 0.38 14.43
C VAL A 258 -19.24 1.14 13.28
N CYS A 259 -19.00 2.45 13.44
CA CYS A 259 -18.30 3.25 12.43
C CYS A 259 -16.86 2.75 12.19
N ILE A 260 -16.14 2.34 13.23
CA ILE A 260 -14.76 1.79 13.07
C ILE A 260 -14.78 0.48 12.27
N VAL A 261 -15.76 -0.39 12.47
CA VAL A 261 -15.91 -1.62 11.67
C VAL A 261 -16.23 -1.31 10.20
N LEU A 262 -17.13 -0.36 9.95
CA LEU A 262 -17.47 0.08 8.59
C LEU A 262 -16.27 0.74 7.89
N ALA A 263 -15.50 1.56 8.61
CA ALA A 263 -14.26 2.15 8.12
C ALA A 263 -13.24 1.07 7.74
N ALA A 264 -13.00 0.09 8.64
CA ALA A 264 -12.11 -1.04 8.39
C ALA A 264 -12.53 -1.86 7.16
N TYR A 265 -13.84 -2.06 6.97
CA TYR A 265 -14.35 -2.76 5.81
C TYR A 265 -14.15 -1.95 4.52
N ALA A 266 -14.46 -0.65 4.53
CA ALA A 266 -14.20 0.23 3.39
C ALA A 266 -12.71 0.23 3.01
N HIS A 267 -11.81 0.33 3.99
CA HIS A 267 -10.37 0.23 3.76
C HIS A 267 -9.97 -1.12 3.18
N TYR A 268 -10.53 -2.23 3.67
CA TYR A 268 -10.30 -3.56 3.08
C TYR A 268 -10.71 -3.61 1.60
N LEU A 269 -11.82 -2.96 1.21
CA LEU A 269 -12.22 -2.84 -0.19
C LEU A 269 -11.20 -2.02 -1.00
N ALA A 270 -10.66 -0.94 -0.43
CA ALA A 270 -9.58 -0.16 -1.05
C ALA A 270 -8.33 -1.02 -1.30
N VAL A 271 -7.91 -1.81 -0.29
CA VAL A 271 -6.78 -2.73 -0.40
C VAL A 271 -7.02 -3.78 -1.48
N ARG A 272 -8.22 -4.34 -1.55
CA ARG A 272 -8.59 -5.33 -2.57
C ARG A 272 -8.53 -4.72 -3.98
N GLU A 273 -9.04 -3.51 -4.16
CA GLU A 273 -8.90 -2.79 -5.43
C GLU A 273 -7.44 -2.48 -5.77
N ALA A 274 -6.61 -2.14 -4.78
CA ALA A 274 -5.18 -1.91 -4.98
C ALA A 274 -4.45 -3.20 -5.41
N MET A 275 -4.82 -4.34 -4.85
CA MET A 275 -4.29 -5.65 -5.29
C MET A 275 -4.75 -5.99 -6.71
N ASN A 276 -6.05 -5.84 -6.99
CA ASN A 276 -6.61 -6.08 -8.33
C ASN A 276 -5.93 -5.19 -9.37
N TRP A 277 -5.69 -3.92 -9.04
CA TRP A 277 -4.95 -3.00 -9.89
C TRP A 277 -3.57 -3.52 -10.26
N ARG A 278 -2.87 -4.20 -9.33
CA ARG A 278 -1.52 -4.74 -9.57
C ARG A 278 -1.51 -6.11 -10.23
N TYR A 279 -2.57 -6.91 -10.07
CA TYR A 279 -2.74 -8.17 -10.79
C TYR A 279 -3.26 -8.00 -12.22
N ALA A 280 -3.91 -6.88 -12.54
CA ALA A 280 -4.45 -6.59 -13.86
C ALA A 280 -3.42 -5.99 -14.84
N ILE A 281 -2.15 -5.83 -14.42
CA ILE A 281 -1.02 -5.39 -15.25
C ILE A 281 -0.29 -6.64 -15.75
#